data_AF-A0A2V8FZW6-F1
#
_entry.id   AF-A0A2V8FZW6-F1
#
_cell.length_a   1.000
_cell.length_b   1.000
_cell.length_c   1.000
_cell.angle_alpha   90.00
_cell.angle_beta   90.00
_cell.angle_gamma   90.00
#
_symmetry.space_group_name_H-M   'P 1'
#
loop_
_entity.id
_entity.type
_entity.pdbx_description
1 polymer ?
#
loop_
_entity_poly.entity_id
_entity_poly.type
_entity_poly.pdbx_seq_one_letter_code
_entity_poly.pdbx_strand_id
1 'polypeptide(L)'
;TGVSETVTAQLETGAIRGTSLAGDDSALSGVVGSGFSRTDALSEVVGSGFSRTNGTRIVWVRDTQPLTTKTLTIFTFRVEDAGGQPANDLDLYMGMPGHAVFVRRDLRVFAHVHPSGSAPMAAIAIGQRSLDAQPAPMHTGHAGTLPATVSFPYGFPEPGDYRILVQVKRHGRVETAAFDAPVR
;
A
#
# COMPACT_ATOMS: atom_id res chain seq x y z
N THR A 1 -20.03 28.56 14.50
CA THR A 1 -20.89 27.38 14.70
C THR A 1 -21.04 26.70 13.34
N GLY A 2 -20.29 25.62 13.09
CA GLY A 2 -20.31 24.93 11.80
C GLY A 2 -21.18 23.68 11.88
N VAL A 3 -22.23 23.61 11.05
CA VAL A 3 -23.06 22.43 10.91
C VAL A 3 -22.41 21.47 9.89
N SER A 4 -22.30 20.20 10.25
CA SER A 4 -21.92 19.12 9.33
C SER A 4 -23.13 18.78 8.46
N GLU A 5 -23.10 19.18 7.19
CA GLU A 5 -24.14 18.82 6.22
C GLU A 5 -23.75 17.54 5.48
N THR A 6 -24.65 16.55 5.44
CA THR A 6 -24.48 15.35 4.61
C THR A 6 -25.20 15.57 3.29
N VAL A 7 -24.44 15.78 2.22
CA VAL A 7 -24.98 15.88 0.86
C VAL A 7 -25.20 14.46 0.34
N THR A 8 -26.43 14.15 -0.07
CA THR A 8 -26.77 12.91 -0.77
C THR A 8 -27.08 13.22 -2.23
N ALA A 9 -26.53 12.43 -3.16
CA ALA A 9 -26.82 12.50 -4.58
C ALA A 9 -27.21 11.11 -5.09
N GLN A 10 -28.23 11.04 -5.94
CA GLN A 10 -28.58 9.83 -6.68
C GLN A 10 -27.90 9.86 -8.05
N LEU A 11 -27.15 8.80 -8.37
CA LEU A 11 -26.46 8.62 -9.64
C LEU A 11 -27.15 7.50 -10.42
N GLU A 12 -27.88 7.87 -11.47
CA GLU A 12 -28.42 6.92 -12.45
C GLU A 12 -27.27 6.46 -13.36
N THR A 13 -26.93 5.16 -13.31
CA THR A 13 -25.91 4.56 -14.20
C THR A 13 -26.61 3.72 -15.26
N GLY A 14 -26.11 3.77 -16.50
CA GLY A 14 -26.56 2.83 -17.54
C GLY A 14 -26.25 1.39 -17.13
N ALA A 15 -26.99 0.41 -17.66
CA ALA A 15 -26.84 -1.00 -17.30
C ALA A 15 -25.39 -1.49 -17.51
N ILE A 16 -24.63 -1.62 -16.42
CA ILE A 16 -23.29 -2.20 -16.42
C ILE A 16 -23.45 -3.72 -16.47
N ARG A 17 -23.15 -4.35 -17.62
CA ARG A 17 -22.99 -5.81 -17.69
C ARG A 17 -21.66 -6.18 -17.03
N GLY A 18 -21.72 -6.49 -15.72
CA GLY A 18 -20.57 -6.99 -14.99
C GLY A 18 -20.15 -8.37 -15.48
N THR A 19 -18.84 -8.61 -15.56
CA THR A 19 -18.28 -9.97 -15.59
C THR A 19 -18.27 -10.54 -14.16
N SER A 20 -18.15 -11.86 -14.02
CA SER A 20 -17.89 -12.44 -12.70
C SER A 20 -16.66 -11.78 -12.07
N LEU A 21 -16.75 -11.45 -10.79
CA LEU A 21 -15.61 -10.93 -10.05
C LEU A 21 -14.52 -12.00 -10.02
N ALA A 22 -13.34 -11.65 -10.50
CA ALA A 22 -12.12 -12.42 -10.32
C ALA A 22 -11.25 -11.67 -9.30
N GLY A 23 -10.58 -12.43 -8.42
CA GLY A 23 -9.55 -11.84 -7.56
C GLY A 23 -8.40 -11.31 -8.41
N ASP A 24 -7.75 -10.25 -7.94
CA ASP A 24 -6.47 -9.82 -8.50
C ASP A 24 -5.34 -10.78 -8.08
N ASP A 25 -4.13 -10.54 -8.58
CA ASP A 25 -2.93 -11.32 -8.27
C ASP A 25 -2.21 -10.83 -7.00
N SER A 26 -2.91 -10.14 -6.09
CA SER A 26 -2.38 -9.59 -4.82
C SER A 26 -1.94 -10.62 -3.78
N ALA A 27 -2.00 -11.92 -4.09
CA ALA A 27 -1.78 -12.98 -3.12
C ALA A 27 -0.43 -12.85 -2.41
N LEU A 28 -0.42 -13.06 -1.10
CA LEU A 28 0.81 -13.26 -0.36
C LEU A 28 1.34 -14.65 -0.72
N SER A 29 2.55 -14.76 -1.27
CA SER A 29 3.19 -16.05 -1.46
C SER A 29 3.79 -16.53 -0.14
N GLY A 30 2.97 -17.19 0.69
CA GLY A 30 3.31 -17.73 2.01
C GLY A 30 2.04 -18.17 2.75
N VAL A 31 2.13 -19.20 3.60
CA VAL A 31 0.98 -19.83 4.29
C VAL A 31 0.19 -18.78 5.08
N VAL A 32 -1.08 -18.56 4.69
CA VAL A 32 -2.09 -17.89 5.52
C VAL A 32 -2.65 -18.94 6.50
N GLY A 33 -1.90 -19.19 7.57
CA GLY A 33 -2.36 -19.97 8.71
C GLY A 33 -3.26 -19.11 9.60
N SER A 34 -4.27 -19.73 10.21
CA SER A 34 -5.11 -19.07 11.21
C SER A 34 -4.25 -18.54 12.36
N GLY A 35 -4.13 -17.22 12.45
CA GLY A 35 -3.29 -16.51 13.41
C GLY A 35 -1.87 -16.26 12.90
N PHE A 36 -1.43 -15.00 12.96
CA PHE A 36 -0.06 -14.59 12.67
C PHE A 36 0.91 -15.23 13.67
N SER A 37 1.30 -16.48 13.43
CA SER A 37 2.19 -17.27 14.27
C SER A 37 3.63 -16.85 14.03
N ARG A 38 4.46 -16.94 15.08
CA ARG A 38 5.86 -16.48 15.13
C ARG A 38 6.80 -17.20 14.14
N THR A 39 6.30 -18.21 13.43
CA THR A 39 7.08 -19.19 12.67
C THR A 39 6.58 -19.41 11.24
N ASP A 40 5.70 -18.56 10.70
CA ASP A 40 5.49 -18.58 9.25
C ASP A 40 6.84 -18.22 8.61
N ALA A 41 7.47 -19.19 7.97
CA ALA A 41 8.72 -19.03 7.24
C ALA A 41 8.46 -18.09 6.05
N LEU A 42 8.50 -16.81 6.37
CA LEU A 42 8.55 -15.70 5.44
C LEU A 42 9.69 -15.96 4.45
N SER A 43 9.46 -15.66 3.17
CA SER A 43 10.52 -15.41 2.18
C SER A 43 11.83 -15.01 2.85
N GLU A 44 12.89 -15.81 2.67
CA GLU A 44 14.24 -15.64 3.25
C GLU A 44 14.42 -14.29 3.97
N VAL A 45 13.92 -14.20 5.22
CA VAL A 45 14.07 -13.00 6.04
C VAL A 45 15.50 -13.00 6.52
N VAL A 46 16.39 -12.43 5.71
CA VAL A 46 17.73 -12.11 6.16
C VAL A 46 17.63 -10.78 6.91
N GLY A 47 17.22 -10.87 8.17
CA GLY A 47 17.08 -9.72 9.06
C GLY A 47 15.88 -8.83 8.73
N SER A 48 15.47 -8.04 9.72
CA SER A 48 14.29 -7.16 9.77
C SER A 48 14.22 -6.02 8.72
N GLY A 49 14.93 -6.13 7.59
CA GLY A 49 15.13 -5.05 6.64
C GLY A 49 14.53 -5.27 5.26
N PHE A 50 14.30 -6.51 4.81
CA PHE A 50 13.77 -6.74 3.46
C PHE A 50 12.93 -8.02 3.33
N SER A 51 12.09 -8.06 2.29
CA SER A 51 11.32 -9.23 1.85
C SER A 51 11.62 -9.50 0.38
N ARG A 52 11.61 -10.78 -0.04
CA ARG A 52 11.94 -11.18 -1.42
C ARG A 52 10.82 -12.00 -2.04
N THR A 53 10.40 -11.63 -3.24
CA THR A 53 9.34 -12.31 -3.99
C THR A 53 9.68 -12.26 -5.47
N ASN A 54 9.66 -13.41 -6.18
CA ASN A 54 9.90 -13.51 -7.63
C ASN A 54 11.15 -12.77 -8.16
N GLY A 55 12.26 -12.77 -7.41
CA GLY A 55 13.49 -12.06 -7.79
C GLY A 55 13.46 -10.55 -7.53
N THR A 56 12.35 -9.99 -7.05
CA THR A 56 12.25 -8.63 -6.52
C THR A 56 12.56 -8.64 -5.02
N ARG A 57 13.32 -7.65 -4.55
CA ARG A 57 13.57 -7.40 -3.13
C ARG A 57 12.91 -6.08 -2.74
N ILE A 58 12.17 -6.06 -1.64
CA ILE A 58 11.58 -4.84 -1.09
C ILE A 58 12.23 -4.58 0.26
N VAL A 59 12.92 -3.45 0.39
CA VAL A 59 13.73 -3.07 1.55
C VAL A 59 13.04 -1.95 2.31
N TRP A 60 12.82 -2.11 3.61
CA TRP A 60 12.36 -1.04 4.48
C TRP A 60 13.52 -0.11 4.82
N VAL A 61 13.48 1.11 4.27
CA VAL A 61 14.47 2.15 4.52
C VAL A 61 14.08 2.91 5.78
N ARG A 62 14.79 2.64 6.88
CA ARG A 62 14.59 3.29 8.18
C ARG A 62 15.87 3.32 9.01
N ASP A 63 15.88 4.17 10.03
CA ASP A 63 16.85 4.07 11.11
C ASP A 63 16.44 2.99 12.13
N THR A 64 17.28 2.83 13.16
CA THR A 64 17.07 1.89 14.26
C THR A 64 16.26 2.48 15.43
N GLN A 65 15.67 3.68 15.26
CA GLN A 65 14.88 4.28 16.33
C GLN A 65 13.60 3.46 16.59
N PRO A 66 13.16 3.32 17.85
CA PRO A 66 11.90 2.67 18.17
C PRO A 66 10.72 3.37 17.48
N LEU A 67 9.75 2.59 17.01
CA LEU A 67 8.47 3.16 16.56
C LEU A 67 7.64 3.55 17.77
N THR A 68 7.12 4.77 17.76
CA THR A 68 6.25 5.30 18.81
C THR A 68 4.86 5.57 18.28
N THR A 69 3.88 5.49 19.18
CA THR A 69 2.50 5.86 18.85
C THR A 69 2.33 7.37 18.64
N LYS A 70 1.25 7.74 17.94
CA LYS A 70 0.78 9.12 17.77
C LYS A 70 1.80 10.08 17.14
N THR A 71 2.80 9.52 16.45
CA THR A 71 3.78 10.25 15.65
C THR A 71 3.55 9.92 14.19
N LEU A 72 3.42 10.95 13.35
CA LEU A 72 3.38 10.76 11.90
C LEU A 72 4.79 10.37 11.42
N THR A 73 4.91 9.22 10.78
CA THR A 73 6.15 8.68 10.22
C THR A 73 5.97 8.41 8.74
N ILE A 74 7.02 8.68 7.96
CA ILE A 74 7.07 8.36 6.53
C ILE A 74 7.75 7.00 6.37
N PHE A 75 6.96 5.95 6.14
CA PHE A 75 7.46 4.59 5.94
C PHE A 75 7.92 4.42 4.49
N THR A 76 9.23 4.37 4.29
CA THR A 76 9.84 4.32 2.96
C THR A 76 10.33 2.91 2.63
N PHE A 77 9.97 2.41 1.46
CA PHE A 77 10.38 1.11 0.95
C PHE A 77 11.07 1.28 -0.40
N ARG A 78 12.26 0.68 -0.55
CA ARG A 78 13.00 0.63 -1.81
C ARG A 78 12.82 -0.74 -2.45
N VAL A 79 12.43 -0.75 -3.71
CA VAL A 79 12.35 -1.93 -4.55
C VAL A 79 13.67 -2.11 -5.29
N GLU A 80 14.22 -3.31 -5.19
CA GLU A 80 15.47 -3.73 -5.77
C GLU A 80 15.25 -4.96 -6.67
N ASP A 81 16.08 -5.10 -7.69
CA ASP A 81 16.15 -6.31 -8.49
C ASP A 81 16.84 -7.48 -7.73
N ALA A 82 17.05 -8.60 -8.41
CA ALA A 82 17.68 -9.76 -7.82
C ALA A 82 19.16 -9.53 -7.45
N GLY A 83 19.83 -8.57 -8.11
CA GLY A 83 21.20 -8.15 -7.85
C GLY A 83 21.32 -7.05 -6.79
N GLY A 84 20.21 -6.59 -6.20
CA GLY A 84 20.19 -5.53 -5.19
C GLY A 84 20.27 -4.12 -5.76
N GLN A 85 20.14 -3.94 -7.09
CA GLN A 85 20.10 -2.62 -7.70
C GLN A 85 18.69 -2.03 -7.64
N PRO A 86 18.52 -0.70 -7.51
CA PRO A 86 17.21 -0.07 -7.55
C PRO A 86 16.42 -0.44 -8.81
N ALA A 87 15.18 -0.88 -8.64
CA ALA A 87 14.30 -1.23 -9.75
C ALA A 87 13.94 0.00 -10.60
N ASN A 88 13.87 -0.16 -11.92
CA ASN A 88 13.55 0.91 -12.88
C ASN A 88 12.39 0.53 -13.82
N ASP A 89 11.62 -0.47 -13.40
CA ASP A 89 10.63 -1.22 -14.18
C ASP A 89 9.36 -1.47 -13.36
N LEU A 90 9.06 -0.55 -12.42
CA LEU A 90 7.82 -0.56 -11.66
C LEU A 90 6.65 -0.10 -12.54
N ASP A 91 5.52 -0.78 -12.35
CA ASP A 91 4.23 -0.48 -12.95
C ASP A 91 3.30 0.19 -11.92
N LEU A 92 2.34 0.98 -12.40
CA LEU A 92 1.24 1.43 -11.56
C LEU A 92 0.38 0.23 -11.16
N TYR A 93 0.19 0.05 -9.86
CA TYR A 93 -0.77 -0.88 -9.29
C TYR A 93 -2.03 -0.13 -8.87
N MET A 94 -3.19 -0.50 -9.42
CA MET A 94 -4.46 0.19 -9.21
C MET A 94 -4.38 1.73 -9.37
N GLY A 95 -3.51 2.21 -10.27
CA GLY A 95 -3.31 3.64 -10.52
C GLY A 95 -2.29 4.35 -9.62
N MET A 96 -1.59 3.64 -8.73
CA MET A 96 -0.57 4.20 -7.84
C MET A 96 0.73 3.39 -7.82
N PRO A 97 1.87 3.98 -7.38
CA PRO A 97 3.15 3.28 -7.32
C PRO A 97 3.21 2.11 -6.33
N GLY A 98 2.26 2.04 -5.39
CA GLY A 98 2.17 0.96 -4.42
C GLY A 98 1.07 1.17 -3.39
N HIS A 99 0.88 0.17 -2.53
CA HIS A 99 -0.10 0.17 -1.45
C HIS A 99 0.54 -0.40 -0.18
N ALA A 100 0.11 0.08 0.98
CA ALA A 100 0.50 -0.48 2.26
C ALA A 100 -0.70 -0.79 3.14
N VAL A 101 -0.64 -1.90 3.87
CA VAL A 101 -1.58 -2.24 4.94
C VAL A 101 -0.80 -2.32 6.24
N PHE A 102 -1.25 -1.56 7.24
CA PHE A 102 -0.76 -1.63 8.61
C PHE A 102 -1.83 -2.33 9.44
N VAL A 103 -1.50 -3.50 9.99
CA VAL A 103 -2.44 -4.30 10.77
C VAL A 103 -1.81 -4.72 12.08
N ARG A 104 -2.50 -4.53 13.20
CA ARG A 104 -2.05 -5.05 14.50
C ARG A 104 -2.33 -6.55 14.58
N ARG A 105 -1.46 -7.33 15.21
CA ARG A 105 -1.59 -8.80 15.25
C ARG A 105 -2.87 -9.31 15.90
N ASP A 106 -3.47 -8.55 16.81
CA ASP A 106 -4.76 -8.86 17.44
C ASP A 106 -5.96 -8.30 16.65
N LEU A 107 -5.73 -7.77 15.45
CA LEU A 107 -6.71 -7.25 14.49
C LEU A 107 -7.53 -6.04 14.97
N ARG A 108 -7.18 -5.40 16.09
CA ARG A 108 -7.92 -4.21 16.54
C ARG A 108 -7.61 -2.94 15.75
N VAL A 109 -6.49 -2.93 15.03
CA VAL A 109 -6.08 -1.82 14.16
C VAL A 109 -5.84 -2.34 12.76
N PHE A 110 -6.45 -1.69 11.79
CA PHE A 110 -6.26 -1.91 10.36
C PHE A 110 -6.25 -0.56 9.65
N ALA A 111 -5.26 -0.33 8.79
CA ALA A 111 -5.19 0.85 7.93
C ALA A 111 -4.65 0.48 6.55
N HIS A 112 -5.35 0.90 5.50
CA HIS A 112 -4.85 0.88 4.13
C HIS A 112 -4.35 2.29 3.75
N VAL A 113 -3.14 2.38 3.24
CA VAL A 113 -2.41 3.63 3.04
C VAL A 113 -1.80 3.67 1.65
N HIS A 114 -1.90 4.81 0.97
CA HIS A 114 -1.28 5.06 -0.32
C HIS A 114 -0.09 6.01 -0.21
N PRO A 115 0.78 6.12 -1.23
CA PRO A 115 1.99 6.95 -1.13
C PRO A 115 1.73 8.46 -0.90
N SER A 116 0.57 8.96 -1.30
CA SER A 116 0.09 10.33 -1.01
C SER A 116 -0.75 10.44 0.28
N GLY A 117 -0.83 9.37 1.08
CA GLY A 117 -1.73 9.24 2.23
C GLY A 117 -3.03 8.50 1.93
N SER A 118 -3.89 8.32 2.94
CA SER A 118 -5.14 7.54 2.85
C SER A 118 -6.29 8.35 2.26
N ALA A 119 -6.22 8.73 0.98
CA ALA A 119 -7.42 9.14 0.26
C ALA A 119 -8.01 7.89 -0.41
N PRO A 120 -9.21 7.41 -0.06
CA PRO A 120 -9.78 6.28 -0.76
C PRO A 120 -9.99 6.66 -2.23
N MET A 121 -9.60 5.78 -3.16
CA MET A 121 -9.76 6.02 -4.61
C MET A 121 -11.20 6.38 -4.96
N ALA A 122 -12.18 5.84 -4.23
CA ALA A 122 -13.58 6.23 -4.34
C ALA A 122 -13.82 7.72 -4.04
N ALA A 123 -13.20 8.28 -3.01
CA ALA A 123 -13.32 9.72 -2.70
C ALA A 123 -12.61 10.59 -3.75
N ILE A 124 -11.47 10.14 -4.29
CA ILE A 124 -10.80 10.84 -5.41
C ILE A 124 -11.70 10.82 -6.66
N ALA A 125 -12.28 9.66 -6.99
CA ALA A 125 -13.17 9.51 -8.15
C ALA A 125 -14.48 10.32 -8.02
N ILE A 126 -15.00 10.51 -6.80
CA ILE A 126 -16.15 11.37 -6.52
C ILE A 126 -15.75 12.85 -6.62
N GLY A 127 -14.63 13.24 -6.02
CA GLY A 127 -14.13 14.63 -6.06
C GLY A 127 -13.79 15.12 -7.47
N GLN A 128 -13.28 14.24 -8.33
CA GLN A 128 -13.01 14.54 -9.75
C GLN A 128 -14.27 14.72 -10.59
N ARG A 129 -15.43 14.18 -10.18
CA ARG A 129 -16.72 14.38 -10.87
C ARG A 129 -17.45 15.65 -10.45
N SER A 130 -17.10 16.23 -9.30
CA SER A 130 -17.72 17.46 -8.78
C SER A 130 -17.04 18.75 -9.26
N LEU A 131 -15.97 18.64 -10.05
CA LEU A 131 -15.19 19.77 -10.58
C LEU A 131 -15.18 19.72 -12.11
N ASP A 132 -16.29 20.08 -12.76
CA ASP A 132 -16.28 20.48 -14.17
C ASP A 132 -15.75 21.93 -14.32
N ALA A 133 -14.54 22.16 -13.80
CA ALA A 133 -13.79 23.38 -14.05
C ALA A 133 -12.31 23.00 -14.19
N GLN A 134 -11.88 23.02 -15.46
CA GLN A 134 -10.58 22.65 -16.00
C GLN A 134 -10.33 21.14 -16.02
N PRO A 135 -9.85 20.59 -17.15
CA PRO A 135 -9.26 19.27 -17.11
C PRO A 135 -8.11 19.37 -16.11
N ALA A 136 -8.27 18.76 -14.94
CA ALA A 136 -7.12 18.25 -14.21
C ALA A 136 -6.29 17.53 -15.28
N PRO A 137 -4.97 17.77 -15.39
CA PRO A 137 -4.19 17.01 -16.33
C PRO A 137 -4.59 15.57 -16.08
N MET A 138 -5.16 14.91 -17.10
CA MET A 138 -5.06 13.47 -17.16
C MET A 138 -3.63 13.23 -16.70
N HIS A 139 -3.42 12.38 -15.70
CA HIS A 139 -2.16 11.67 -15.63
C HIS A 139 -2.13 10.79 -16.89
N THR A 140 -2.08 11.44 -18.07
CA THR A 140 -1.31 11.12 -19.25
C THR A 140 -0.11 10.47 -18.65
N GLY A 141 -0.06 9.15 -18.79
CA GLY A 141 0.98 8.34 -18.18
C GLY A 141 2.25 9.12 -18.35
N HIS A 142 2.80 9.61 -17.23
CA HIS A 142 4.12 10.17 -17.30
C HIS A 142 4.92 8.98 -17.78
N ALA A 143 5.36 9.05 -19.04
CA ALA A 143 6.34 8.17 -19.64
C ALA A 143 7.71 8.43 -18.99
N GLY A 144 7.69 8.55 -17.66
CA GLY A 144 8.82 8.61 -16.77
C GLY A 144 8.74 7.35 -15.93
N THR A 145 9.84 6.62 -15.89
CA THR A 145 10.05 5.48 -15.01
C THR A 145 9.60 5.84 -13.59
N LEU A 146 8.72 5.02 -13.01
CA LEU A 146 8.36 5.17 -11.59
C LEU A 146 9.63 5.02 -10.75
N PRO A 147 9.81 5.83 -9.69
CA PRO A 147 10.97 5.71 -8.82
C PRO A 147 10.99 4.33 -8.16
N ALA A 148 12.18 3.80 -7.92
CA ALA A 148 12.39 2.55 -7.16
C ALA A 148 11.90 2.61 -5.70
N THR A 149 11.31 3.71 -5.25
CA THR A 149 10.99 3.99 -3.86
C THR A 149 9.53 4.37 -3.74
N VAL A 150 8.85 3.77 -2.76
CA VAL A 150 7.47 4.11 -2.35
C VAL A 150 7.46 4.49 -0.87
N SER A 151 6.71 5.52 -0.51
CA SER A 151 6.69 6.07 0.85
C SER A 151 5.26 6.28 1.32
N PHE A 152 4.92 5.80 2.51
CA PHE A 152 3.56 5.84 3.07
C PHE A 152 3.54 6.64 4.38
N PRO A 153 2.81 7.76 4.46
CA PRO A 153 2.64 8.50 5.72
C PRO A 153 1.65 7.76 6.62
N TYR A 154 2.09 7.37 7.82
CA TYR A 154 1.22 6.71 8.80
C TYR A 154 1.66 7.00 10.24
N GLY A 155 0.73 6.94 11.19
CA GLY A 155 1.01 7.04 12.61
C GLY A 155 0.23 5.98 13.38
N PHE A 156 0.93 5.20 14.21
CA PHE A 156 0.30 4.13 14.97
C PHE A 156 -0.59 4.70 16.09
N PRO A 157 -1.87 4.30 16.18
CA PRO A 157 -2.78 4.85 17.19
C PRO A 157 -2.51 4.30 18.60
N GLU A 158 -2.07 3.04 18.69
CA GLU A 158 -1.87 2.30 19.94
C GLU A 158 -0.59 1.45 19.87
N PRO A 159 0.07 1.16 21.02
CA PRO A 159 1.23 0.28 21.04
C PRO A 159 0.86 -1.16 20.66
N GLY A 160 1.87 -1.95 20.27
CA GLY A 160 1.70 -3.37 19.99
C GLY A 160 2.52 -3.86 18.80
N ASP A 161 2.32 -5.12 18.46
CA ASP A 161 2.97 -5.76 17.33
C ASP A 161 2.14 -5.56 16.06
N TYR A 162 2.71 -4.86 15.08
CA TYR A 162 2.11 -4.65 13.77
C TYR A 162 2.79 -5.47 12.69
N ARG A 163 2.01 -5.87 11.69
CA ARG A 163 2.48 -6.30 10.39
C ARG A 163 2.24 -5.19 9.38
N ILE A 164 3.26 -4.86 8.60
CA ILE A 164 3.15 -3.97 7.44
C ILE A 164 3.22 -4.85 6.20
N LEU A 165 2.18 -4.83 5.37
CA LEU A 165 2.16 -5.45 4.06
C LEU A 165 2.35 -4.37 3.02
N VAL A 166 3.31 -4.53 2.11
CA VAL A 166 3.61 -3.57 1.04
C VAL A 166 3.42 -4.25 -0.30
N GLN A 167 2.65 -3.62 -1.18
CA GLN A 167 2.38 -4.10 -2.53
C GLN A 167 2.90 -3.10 -3.56
N VAL A 168 3.65 -3.61 -4.52
CA VAL A 168 4.09 -2.87 -5.71
C VAL A 168 3.83 -3.75 -6.93
N LYS A 169 3.70 -3.17 -8.12
CA LYS A 169 3.60 -3.96 -9.35
C LYS A 169 4.89 -3.82 -10.15
N ARG A 170 5.41 -4.93 -10.64
CA ARG A 170 6.63 -4.99 -11.44
C ARG A 170 6.49 -6.11 -12.46
N HIS A 171 6.85 -5.86 -13.71
CA HIS A 171 6.68 -6.83 -14.80
C HIS A 171 5.25 -7.39 -14.92
N GLY A 172 4.24 -6.55 -14.73
CA GLY A 172 2.85 -6.97 -14.81
C GLY A 172 2.32 -7.77 -13.62
N ARG A 173 3.14 -8.04 -12.60
CA ARG A 173 2.80 -8.85 -11.42
C ARG A 173 2.81 -8.01 -10.15
N VAL A 174 1.85 -8.27 -9.25
CA VAL A 174 1.88 -7.71 -7.90
C VAL A 174 2.90 -8.46 -7.02
N GLU A 175 3.88 -7.73 -6.50
CA GLU A 175 4.83 -8.21 -5.50
C GLU A 175 4.40 -7.74 -4.12
N THR A 176 4.12 -8.69 -3.22
CA THR A 176 3.75 -8.39 -1.83
C THR A 176 4.88 -8.75 -0.87
N ALA A 177 5.27 -7.78 -0.05
CA ALA A 177 6.26 -7.91 1.03
C ALA A 177 5.62 -7.74 2.40
N ALA A 178 6.17 -8.41 3.41
CA ALA A 178 5.69 -8.35 4.79
C ALA A 178 6.82 -7.97 5.76
N PHE A 179 6.54 -7.04 6.68
CA PHE A 179 7.48 -6.54 7.69
C PHE A 179 6.84 -6.57 9.07
N ASP A 180 7.61 -6.92 10.09
CA ASP A 180 7.19 -6.79 11.49
C ASP A 180 7.60 -5.43 12.06
N ALA A 181 6.68 -4.78 12.76
CA ALA A 181 6.84 -3.45 13.31
C ALA A 181 6.40 -3.44 14.78
N PRO A 182 7.31 -3.66 15.74
CA PRO A 182 7.01 -3.49 17.15
C PRO A 182 6.92 -2.00 17.48
N VAL A 183 5.79 -1.59 18.09
CA VAL A 183 5.49 -0.19 18.42
C VAL A 183 5.32 -0.04 19.94
N ARG A 184 5.99 0.97 20.52
CA ARG A 184 5.94 1.28 21.95
C ARG A 184 5.12 2.53 22.26
#